data_AF-A0A2P4YGP2-F1
#
_entry.id   AF-A0A2P4YGP2-F1
#
_cell.length_a   1.000
_cell.length_b   1.000
_cell.length_c   1.000
_cell.angle_alpha   90.00
_cell.angle_beta   90.00
_cell.angle_gamma   90.00
#
_symmetry.space_group_name_H-M   'P 1'
#
loop_
_entity.id
_entity.type
_entity.pdbx_description
1 polymer ?
#
loop_
_entity_poly.entity_id
_entity_poly.type
_entity_poly.pdbx_seq_one_letter_code
_entity_poly.pdbx_strand_id
1 'polypeptide(L)'
;MESGVNLVETLAVPSDSSVATFHIAGWRTCPSFVKDREVAAAMQILYPDRVAFETHPFEDRDAFKQWLSASQNDLSISFGPNSNVTNHVTSPFAWSSNPTNFVGGCDELLAFLRSSVTL
;
A
#
# COMPACT_ATOMS: atom_id res chain seq x y z
N MET A 1 -17.43 5.69 -8.93
CA MET A 1 -16.90 6.36 -7.72
C MET A 1 -15.40 6.32 -7.87
N GLU A 2 -14.79 7.44 -8.25
CA GLU A 2 -13.33 7.58 -8.31
C GLU A 2 -12.76 7.18 -6.95
N SER A 3 -11.73 6.34 -6.91
CA SER A 3 -11.13 5.93 -5.64
C SER A 3 -10.37 7.14 -5.08
N GLY A 4 -11.07 7.94 -4.27
CA GLY A 4 -10.58 9.15 -3.61
C GLY A 4 -9.69 8.84 -2.42
N VAL A 5 -8.59 8.11 -2.66
CA VAL A 5 -7.65 7.73 -1.59
C VAL A 5 -6.97 8.99 -1.07
N ASN A 6 -7.29 9.37 0.16
CA ASN A 6 -6.60 10.43 0.89
C ASN A 6 -5.40 9.83 1.63
N LEU A 7 -4.20 10.01 1.07
CA LEU A 7 -2.98 9.43 1.63
C LEU A 7 -2.75 9.84 3.09
N VAL A 8 -2.96 11.12 3.42
CA VAL A 8 -2.74 11.67 4.76
C VAL A 8 -3.63 10.96 5.79
N GLU A 9 -4.87 10.66 5.42
CA GLU A 9 -5.80 9.93 6.28
C GLU A 9 -5.33 8.48 6.51
N THR A 10 -4.82 7.80 5.48
CA THR A 10 -4.32 6.43 5.63
C THR A 10 -3.06 6.32 6.48
N LEU A 11 -2.29 7.41 6.60
CA LEU A 11 -1.08 7.47 7.41
C LEU A 11 -1.35 7.84 8.87
N ALA A 12 -2.57 8.26 9.20
CA ALA A 12 -2.97 8.55 10.56
C ALA A 12 -3.22 7.24 11.35
N VAL A 13 -2.17 6.70 11.96
CA VAL A 13 -2.28 5.50 12.80
C VAL A 13 -2.59 5.86 14.25
N PRO A 14 -3.50 5.15 14.92
CA PRO A 14 -3.64 5.22 16.37
C PRO A 14 -2.33 4.79 17.06
N SER A 15 -1.79 5.65 17.92
CA SER A 15 -0.43 5.54 18.47
C SER A 15 -0.11 4.29 19.31
N ASP A 16 -1.08 3.40 19.56
CA ASP A 16 -0.95 2.23 20.45
C ASP A 16 -1.03 0.86 19.73
N SER A 17 -1.12 0.83 18.40
CA SER A 17 -1.16 -0.45 17.67
C SER A 17 0.26 -0.95 17.37
N SER A 18 0.56 -2.23 17.69
CA SER A 18 1.74 -2.94 17.19
C SER A 18 1.51 -3.64 15.86
N VAL A 19 0.29 -3.56 15.32
CA VAL A 19 -0.10 -4.19 14.05
C VAL A 19 0.39 -3.31 12.90
N ALA A 20 1.13 -3.92 11.97
CA ALA A 20 1.50 -3.27 10.72
C ALA A 20 0.31 -3.26 9.77
N THR A 21 -0.21 -2.08 9.47
CA THR A 21 -1.30 -1.89 8.50
C THR A 21 -0.72 -1.56 7.14
N PHE A 22 -0.97 -2.44 6.16
CA PHE A 22 -0.57 -2.25 4.76
C PHE A 22 -1.73 -1.71 3.94
N HIS A 23 -1.48 -0.64 3.21
CA HIS A 23 -2.42 -0.09 2.25
C HIS A 23 -1.93 -0.41 0.84
N ILE A 24 -2.85 -0.87 -0.02
CA ILE A 24 -2.53 -1.33 -1.37
C ILE A 24 -3.47 -0.62 -2.35
N ALA A 25 -2.92 0.24 -3.20
CA ALA A 25 -3.64 0.93 -4.25
C ALA A 25 -3.39 0.31 -5.61
N GLY A 26 -4.43 0.10 -6.40
CA GLY A 26 -4.31 -0.47 -7.74
C GLY A 26 -5.67 -0.58 -8.43
N TRP A 27 -5.68 -0.79 -9.74
CA TRP A 27 -6.94 -0.95 -10.47
C TRP A 27 -7.44 -2.39 -10.41
N ARG A 28 -8.77 -2.55 -10.38
CA ARG A 28 -9.47 -3.82 -10.06
C ARG A 28 -9.04 -5.01 -10.91
N THR A 29 -8.73 -4.78 -12.18
CA THR A 29 -8.38 -5.84 -13.13
C THR A 29 -6.87 -6.03 -13.29
N CYS A 30 -6.04 -5.31 -12.53
CA CYS A 30 -4.59 -5.49 -12.54
C CYS A 30 -4.23 -6.84 -11.90
N PRO A 31 -3.58 -7.78 -12.62
CA PRO A 31 -3.23 -9.09 -12.04
C PRO A 31 -2.36 -8.98 -10.79
N SER A 32 -1.40 -8.04 -10.78
CA SER A 32 -0.52 -7.81 -9.64
C SER A 32 -1.26 -7.26 -8.42
N PHE A 33 -2.23 -6.36 -8.62
CA PHE A 33 -3.07 -5.85 -7.52
C PHE A 33 -3.97 -6.93 -6.93
N VAL A 34 -4.59 -7.76 -7.79
CA VAL A 34 -5.43 -8.88 -7.34
C VAL A 34 -4.61 -9.85 -6.50
N LYS A 35 -3.42 -10.22 -6.98
CA LYS A 35 -2.48 -11.09 -6.27
C LYS A 35 -2.07 -10.51 -4.92
N ASP A 36 -1.69 -9.23 -4.87
CA ASP A 36 -1.28 -8.58 -3.63
C ASP A 36 -2.38 -8.55 -2.59
N ARG A 37 -3.61 -8.20 -3.01
CA ARG A 37 -4.78 -8.23 -2.13
C ARG A 37 -5.00 -9.62 -1.55
N GLU A 38 -4.91 -10.66 -2.37
CA GLU A 38 -5.14 -12.04 -1.93
C GLU A 38 -4.06 -12.48 -0.93
N VAL A 39 -2.80 -12.13 -1.17
CA VAL A 39 -1.72 -12.45 -0.23
C VAL A 39 -1.83 -11.65 1.06
N ALA A 40 -2.12 -10.36 1.00
CA ALA A 40 -2.34 -9.54 2.19
C ALA A 40 -3.51 -10.05 3.03
N ALA A 41 -4.61 -10.49 2.39
CA ALA A 41 -5.74 -11.12 3.06
C ALA A 41 -5.34 -12.43 3.76
N ALA A 42 -4.59 -13.30 3.08
CA ALA A 42 -4.08 -14.52 3.69
C ALA A 42 -3.14 -14.22 4.88
N MET A 43 -2.30 -13.19 4.76
CA MET A 43 -1.37 -12.78 5.81
C MET A 43 -2.08 -12.24 7.06
N GLN A 44 -3.13 -11.42 6.90
CA GLN A 44 -3.95 -10.98 8.03
C GLN A 44 -4.66 -12.16 8.71
N ILE A 45 -5.10 -13.19 7.97
CA ILE A 45 -5.70 -14.39 8.56
C ILE A 45 -4.67 -15.19 9.36
N LEU A 46 -3.44 -15.34 8.85
CA LEU A 46 -2.38 -16.11 9.49
C LEU A 46 -1.76 -15.38 10.70
N TYR A 47 -1.71 -14.05 10.65
CA TYR A 47 -1.05 -13.21 11.66
C TYR A 47 -1.91 -11.99 12.04
N PRO A 48 -3.12 -12.20 12.57
CA PRO A 48 -4.08 -11.10 12.83
C PRO A 48 -3.58 -10.06 13.83
N ASP A 49 -2.71 -10.45 14.76
CA ASP A 49 -2.14 -9.54 15.77
C ASP A 49 -0.89 -8.79 15.26
N ARG A 50 -0.47 -9.04 14.01
CA ARG A 50 0.74 -8.45 13.40
C ARG A 50 0.48 -7.75 12.08
N VAL A 51 -0.48 -8.22 11.30
CA VAL A 51 -0.76 -7.72 9.95
C VAL A 51 -2.22 -7.34 9.83
N ALA A 52 -2.46 -6.11 9.42
CA ALA A 52 -3.74 -5.64 8.89
C ALA A 52 -3.53 -5.13 7.46
N PHE A 53 -4.57 -5.14 6.64
CA PHE A 53 -4.49 -4.52 5.33
C PHE A 53 -5.76 -3.78 4.93
N GLU A 54 -5.60 -2.82 4.04
CA GLU A 54 -6.67 -2.11 3.37
C GLU A 54 -6.36 -2.00 1.88
N THR A 55 -7.35 -2.22 1.03
CA THR A 55 -7.19 -2.04 -0.41
C THR A 55 -7.94 -0.83 -0.91
N HIS A 56 -7.32 -0.16 -1.87
CA HIS A 56 -7.84 1.01 -2.56
C HIS A 56 -8.03 0.73 -4.05
N PRO A 57 -9.15 0.09 -4.44
CA PRO A 57 -9.38 -0.38 -5.80
C PRO A 57 -9.90 0.74 -6.72
N PHE A 58 -9.10 1.12 -7.70
CA PHE A 58 -9.50 2.01 -8.80
C PHE A 58 -10.30 1.26 -9.86
N GLU A 59 -11.18 1.98 -10.56
CA GLU A 59 -12.01 1.42 -11.64
C GLU A 59 -11.14 0.84 -12.76
N ASP A 60 -10.19 1.63 -13.24
CA ASP A 60 -9.28 1.27 -14.32
C ASP A 60 -7.87 1.83 -14.12
N ARG A 61 -7.00 1.53 -15.09
CA ARG A 61 -5.60 1.97 -15.11
C ARG A 61 -5.46 3.49 -15.14
N ASP A 62 -6.36 4.19 -15.81
CA ASP A 62 -6.25 5.63 -16.01
C ASP A 62 -6.64 6.37 -14.72
N ALA A 63 -7.70 5.94 -14.05
CA ALA A 63 -8.06 6.45 -12.72
C ALA A 63 -6.93 6.25 -11.70
N PHE A 64 -6.29 5.07 -11.70
CA PHE A 64 -5.13 4.80 -10.85
C PHE A 64 -3.96 5.76 -11.16
N LYS A 65 -3.62 5.93 -12.44
CA LYS A 65 -2.52 6.82 -12.85
C LYS A 65 -2.81 8.28 -12.51
N GLN A 66 -4.05 8.74 -12.71
CA GLN A 66 -4.45 10.09 -12.37
C GLN A 66 -4.27 10.37 -10.87
N TRP A 67 -4.73 9.45 -10.02
CA TRP A 67 -4.49 9.53 -8.58
C TRP A 67 -3.01 9.53 -8.24
N LEU A 68 -2.23 8.62 -8.81
CA LEU A 68 -0.80 8.48 -8.53
C LEU A 68 -0.04 9.75 -8.91
N SER A 69 -0.37 10.36 -10.06
CA SER A 69 0.21 11.63 -10.50
C SER A 69 -0.22 12.80 -9.61
N ALA A 70 -1.49 12.88 -9.22
CA ALA A 70 -2.00 13.94 -8.34
C ALA A 70 -1.39 13.86 -6.92
N SER A 71 -1.08 12.65 -6.46
CA SER A 71 -0.58 12.39 -5.11
C SER A 71 0.95 12.50 -4.96
N GLN A 72 1.70 12.76 -6.05
CA GLN A 72 3.18 12.77 -6.03
C GLN A 72 3.79 13.68 -4.96
N ASN A 73 3.22 14.86 -4.76
CA ASN A 73 3.70 15.80 -3.74
C ASN A 73 3.45 15.26 -2.32
N ASP A 74 2.25 14.74 -2.05
CA ASP A 74 1.89 14.19 -0.75
C ASP A 74 2.71 12.93 -0.43
N LEU A 75 2.96 12.08 -1.42
CA LEU A 75 3.83 10.91 -1.33
C LEU A 75 5.27 11.34 -0.98
N SER A 76 5.81 12.35 -1.65
CA SER A 76 7.16 12.87 -1.40
C SER A 76 7.31 13.45 -0.01
N ILE A 77 6.29 14.18 0.48
CA ILE A 77 6.26 14.75 1.84
C ILE A 77 6.18 13.64 2.88
N SER A 78 5.33 12.63 2.65
CA SER A 78 5.02 11.59 3.62
C SER A 78 6.13 10.56 3.81
N PHE A 79 6.77 10.15 2.72
CA PHE A 79 7.81 9.10 2.74
C PHE A 79 9.24 9.66 2.65
N GLY A 80 9.37 10.97 2.46
CA GLY A 80 10.64 11.68 2.37
C GLY A 80 11.27 11.66 0.97
N PRO A 81 12.16 12.63 0.69
CA PRO A 81 12.71 12.86 -0.66
C PRO A 81 13.66 11.78 -1.15
N ASN A 82 14.19 10.94 -0.25
CA ASN A 82 15.09 9.84 -0.59
C ASN A 82 14.35 8.51 -0.82
N SER A 83 13.02 8.48 -0.61
CA SER A 83 12.23 7.30 -0.93
C SER A 83 12.11 7.18 -2.45
N ASN A 84 12.24 5.97 -2.98
CA ASN A 84 12.00 5.69 -4.42
C ASN A 84 10.52 5.84 -4.82
N VAL A 85 9.70 6.46 -3.97
CA VAL A 85 8.26 6.61 -4.13
C VAL A 85 7.89 7.40 -5.38
N THR A 86 8.69 8.42 -5.71
CA THR A 86 8.45 9.30 -6.87
C THR A 86 8.75 8.61 -8.19
N ASN A 87 9.55 7.54 -8.17
CA ASN A 87 9.87 6.74 -9.35
C ASN A 87 8.87 5.58 -9.54
N HIS A 88 8.00 5.32 -8.56
CA HIS A 88 7.02 4.25 -8.66
C HIS A 88 5.79 4.70 -9.46
N VAL A 89 5.59 4.08 -10.61
CA VAL A 89 4.53 4.45 -11.58
C VAL A 89 3.61 3.30 -11.95
N THR A 90 3.74 2.16 -11.27
CA THR A 90 3.06 0.90 -11.61
C THR A 90 2.06 0.51 -10.53
N SER A 91 1.09 -0.33 -10.92
CA SER A 91 0.18 -0.96 -9.96
C SER A 91 0.71 -2.34 -9.57
N PRO A 92 0.54 -2.75 -8.31
CA PRO A 92 0.02 -1.93 -7.21
C PRO A 92 1.05 -0.93 -6.68
N PHE A 93 0.56 0.06 -5.94
CA PHE A 93 1.34 0.95 -5.10
C PHE A 93 1.05 0.58 -3.64
N ALA A 94 2.06 0.15 -2.89
CA ALA A 94 1.90 -0.34 -1.52
C ALA A 94 2.71 0.51 -0.51
N TRP A 95 2.11 0.75 0.65
CA TRP A 95 2.73 1.44 1.77
C TRP A 95 2.24 0.86 3.11
N SER A 96 3.02 1.06 4.16
CA SER A 96 2.59 0.80 5.54
C SER A 96 2.36 2.11 6.26
N SER A 97 1.37 2.16 7.14
CA SER A 97 1.14 3.29 8.03
C SER A 97 1.79 3.09 9.41
N ASN A 98 2.16 1.84 9.76
CA ASN A 98 2.82 1.53 11.02
C ASN A 98 3.99 0.52 10.87
N PRO A 99 5.25 0.99 10.88
CA PRO A 99 5.66 2.38 10.73
C PRO A 99 5.28 2.95 9.36
N THR A 100 5.18 4.28 9.25
CA THR A 100 5.00 4.96 7.95
C THR A 100 6.17 4.65 7.03
N ASN A 101 5.94 3.84 5.99
CA ASN A 101 6.98 3.48 5.05
C ASN A 101 6.39 3.19 3.66
N PHE A 102 7.12 3.60 2.63
CA PHE A 102 6.83 3.17 1.27
C PHE A 102 7.34 1.75 1.08
N VAL A 103 6.49 0.83 0.60
CA VAL A 103 6.85 -0.58 0.42
C VAL A 103 7.28 -0.84 -1.02
N GLY A 104 6.54 -0.37 -2.01
CA GLY A 104 6.83 -0.61 -3.42
C GLY A 104 5.64 -1.17 -4.20
N GLY A 105 5.93 -2.09 -5.12
CA GLY A 105 4.92 -2.82 -5.87
C GLY A 105 4.72 -4.24 -5.33
N CYS A 106 4.21 -5.11 -6.21
CA CYS A 106 3.86 -6.49 -5.88
C CYS A 106 5.06 -7.30 -5.36
N ASP A 107 6.19 -7.24 -6.04
CA ASP A 107 7.33 -8.06 -5.65
C ASP A 107 7.93 -7.59 -4.31
N GLU A 108 7.99 -6.28 -4.09
CA GLU A 108 8.47 -5.69 -2.85
C GLU A 108 7.52 -5.98 -1.67
N LEU A 109 6.20 -5.88 -1.87
CA LEU A 109 5.23 -6.22 -0.83
C LEU A 109 5.31 -7.70 -0.44
N LEU A 110 5.42 -8.60 -1.42
CA LEU A 110 5.55 -10.03 -1.15
C LEU A 110 6.86 -10.36 -0.42
N ALA A 111 7.95 -9.69 -0.78
CA ALA A 111 9.22 -9.82 -0.06
C ALA A 111 9.10 -9.32 1.39
N PHE A 112 8.43 -8.18 1.61
CA PHE A 112 8.21 -7.60 2.93
C PHE A 112 7.36 -8.52 3.82
N LEU A 113 6.24 -9.03 3.30
CA LEU A 113 5.36 -9.93 4.03
C LEU A 113 6.08 -11.23 4.40
N ARG A 114 6.93 -11.75 3.50
CA ARG A 114 7.75 -12.94 3.78
C ARG A 114 8.78 -12.71 4.89
N SER A 115 9.50 -11.58 4.86
CA SER A 115 10.50 -11.29 5.89
C SER A 115 9.88 -11.00 7.26
N SER A 116 8.67 -10.44 7.28
CA SER A 116 7.92 -10.12 8.52
C SER A 116 7.42 -11.35 9.27
N VAL A 117 7.43 -12.51 8.62
CA VAL A 117 7.01 -13.81 9.19
C VAL A 117 8.16 -14.56 9.85
N THR A 118 9.40 -14.16 9.60
CA THR A 118 10.57 -14.84 10.16
C THR A 118 10.58 -14.66 11.69
N LEU A 119 10.42 -15.78 12.41
CA LEU A 119 10.33 -15.91 13.87
C LEU A 119 11.60 -15.44 14.59
#